data_AF-A0A814EMP0-F1
#
_entry.id   AF-A0A814EMP0-F1
#
_cell.length_a   1.000
_cell.length_b   1.000
_cell.length_c   1.000
_cell.angle_alpha   90.00
_cell.angle_beta   90.00
_cell.angle_gamma   90.00
#
_symmetry.space_group_name_H-M   'P 1'
#
loop_
_entity.id
_entity.type
_entity.pdbx_description
1 polymer ?
#
loop_
_entity_poly.entity_id
_entity_poly.type
_entity_poly.pdbx_seq_one_letter_code
_entity_poly.pdbx_strand_id
1 'polypeptide(L)'
;MNNLDWKWTKIDACLFNDVLVPIIKRKDGHYWICARIVNSLILDSFENNLSQEAKDYGSLVGLLCNQDEVKLLNAINLTFKNLFGHEEFNQYDMMVRFDKFLEFYQIVKTTIRLRTTTTTNTITHSNQVNQNDAIQNQ
;
A
#
# COMPACT_ATOMS: atom_id res chain seq x y z
N MET A 1 11.21 26.68 15.22
CA MET A 1 10.74 25.36 14.75
C MET A 1 11.21 25.21 13.32
N ASN A 2 11.99 24.18 12.99
CA ASN A 2 12.21 23.83 11.59
C ASN A 2 10.86 23.40 11.02
N ASN A 3 10.26 24.24 10.17
CA ASN A 3 9.06 23.88 9.46
C ASN A 3 9.47 22.88 8.38
N LEU A 4 9.38 21.59 8.70
CA LEU A 4 9.43 20.55 7.68
C LEU A 4 8.36 20.87 6.64
N ASP A 5 8.72 20.86 5.36
CA ASP A 5 7.75 20.91 4.27
C ASP A 5 7.11 19.53 4.17
N TRP A 6 5.85 19.43 4.56
CA TRP A 6 5.09 18.19 4.53
C TRP A 6 3.66 18.45 4.09
N LYS A 7 3.02 17.41 3.57
CA LYS A 7 1.61 17.47 3.17
C LYS A 7 0.94 16.11 3.27
N TRP A 8 -0.37 16.13 3.34
CA TRP A 8 -1.19 14.96 3.07
C TRP A 8 -1.23 14.67 1.58
N THR A 9 -1.07 13.40 1.21
CA THR A 9 -1.35 12.93 -0.13
C THR A 9 -2.29 11.75 -0.06
N LYS A 10 -3.14 11.62 -1.07
CA LYS A 10 -4.01 10.46 -1.23
C LYS A 10 -3.25 9.35 -1.93
N ILE A 11 -3.35 8.14 -1.41
CA ILE A 11 -3.01 6.91 -2.12
C ILE A 11 -4.30 6.11 -2.24
N ASP A 12 -4.67 5.76 -3.46
CA ASP A 12 -5.76 4.82 -3.72
C ASP A 12 -5.30 3.44 -3.26
N ALA A 13 -5.68 3.02 -2.05
CA ALA A 13 -5.38 1.71 -1.44
C ALA A 13 -6.20 0.58 -2.11
N CYS A 14 -6.02 0.41 -3.42
CA CYS A 14 -6.47 -0.65 -4.33
C CYS A 14 -7.96 -0.93 -4.49
N LEU A 15 -8.85 -0.73 -3.50
CA LEU A 15 -10.24 -1.16 -3.59
C LEU A 15 -11.18 -0.29 -2.69
N PHE A 16 -11.43 0.96 -3.09
CA PHE A 16 -12.56 1.80 -2.65
C PHE A 16 -12.37 2.83 -1.53
N ASN A 17 -11.18 3.04 -0.95
CA ASN A 17 -10.98 4.21 -0.07
C ASN A 17 -9.61 4.87 -0.32
N ASP A 18 -9.63 6.12 -0.75
CA ASP A 18 -8.45 6.99 -0.73
C ASP A 18 -7.91 7.04 0.70
N VAL A 19 -6.69 6.60 0.93
CA VAL A 19 -6.03 6.75 2.24
C VAL A 19 -5.13 7.98 2.21
N LEU A 20 -5.28 8.83 3.22
CA LEU A 20 -4.40 9.97 3.41
C LEU A 20 -3.13 9.51 4.12
N VAL A 21 -1.98 9.77 3.50
CA VAL A 21 -0.68 9.53 4.09
C VAL A 21 0.14 10.82 4.16
N PRO A 22 0.95 11.00 5.20
CA PRO A 22 1.84 12.15 5.27
C PRO A 22 3.09 11.88 4.45
N ILE A 23 3.49 12.85 3.63
CA ILE A 23 4.77 12.87 2.93
C ILE A 23 5.56 14.10 3.32
N ILE A 24 6.87 13.93 3.46
CA ILE A 24 7.80 14.97 3.94
C ILE A 24 8.81 15.24 2.84
N LYS A 25 8.96 16.50 2.44
CA LYS A 25 9.98 16.94 1.50
C LYS A 25 11.32 17.08 2.23
N ARG A 26 12.33 16.39 1.73
CA ARG A 26 13.69 16.48 2.26
C ARG A 26 14.54 17.48 1.46
N LYS A 27 15.75 17.74 1.97
CA LYS A 27 16.71 18.68 1.36
C LYS A 27 17.15 18.27 -0.05
N ASP A 28 17.02 16.99 -0.39
CA ASP A 28 17.26 16.45 -1.74
C ASP A 28 16.15 16.84 -2.74
N GLY A 29 15.12 17.56 -2.30
CA GLY A 29 14.01 18.03 -3.12
C GLY A 29 12.92 16.99 -3.35
N HIS A 30 13.11 15.76 -2.88
CA HIS A 30 12.15 14.67 -3.05
C HIS A 30 11.19 14.59 -1.86
N TYR A 31 9.99 14.07 -2.12
CA TYR A 31 9.05 13.68 -1.08
C TYR A 31 9.35 12.26 -0.61
N TRP A 32 9.24 12.06 0.69
CA TRP A 32 9.52 10.79 1.36
C TRP A 32 8.34 10.40 2.23
N ILE A 33 8.10 9.10 2.36
CA ILE A 33 7.06 8.49 3.19
C ILE A 33 7.68 7.48 4.15
N CYS A 34 7.15 7.36 5.37
CA CYS A 34 7.64 6.34 6.29
C CYS A 34 7.23 4.94 5.81
N ALA A 35 8.20 4.02 5.73
CA ALA A 35 7.99 2.63 5.32
C ALA A 35 6.99 1.91 6.22
N ARG A 36 6.94 2.25 7.52
CA ARG A 36 5.95 1.69 8.44
C ARG A 36 4.52 2.04 8.05
N ILE A 37 4.27 3.28 7.63
CA ILE A 37 2.96 3.72 7.12
C ILE A 37 2.61 2.95 5.84
N VAL A 38 3.59 2.75 4.95
CA VAL A 38 3.41 1.92 3.75
C VAL A 38 3.07 0.48 4.12
N ASN A 39 3.77 -0.09 5.10
CA ASN A 39 3.58 -1.48 5.51
C ASN A 39 2.16 -1.70 6.06
N SER A 40 1.76 -0.91 7.06
CA SER A 40 0.47 -1.04 7.72
C SER A 40 -0.72 -0.84 6.79
N LEU A 41 -0.62 0.05 5.81
CA LEU A 41 -1.74 0.37 4.93
C LEU A 41 -1.83 -0.51 3.69
N ILE A 42 -0.70 -1.06 3.23
CA ILE A 42 -0.62 -1.72 1.93
C ILE A 42 -0.11 -3.14 2.12
N LEU A 43 1.12 -3.31 2.60
CA LEU A 43 1.76 -4.63 2.56
C LEU A 43 1.11 -5.64 3.52
N ASP A 44 0.72 -5.23 4.73
CA ASP A 44 0.05 -6.13 5.68
C ASP A 44 -1.25 -6.71 5.11
N SER A 45 -1.89 -6.00 4.17
CA SER A 45 -3.10 -6.48 3.49
C SER A 45 -2.81 -7.43 2.32
N PHE A 46 -1.58 -7.49 1.81
CA PHE A 46 -1.24 -8.16 0.54
C PHE A 46 0.01 -9.05 0.57
N GLU A 47 0.69 -9.21 1.70
CA GLU A 47 1.98 -9.92 1.83
C GLU A 47 1.95 -11.33 1.20
N ASN A 48 0.87 -12.08 1.43
CA ASN A 48 0.68 -13.43 0.87
C ASN A 48 0.30 -13.44 -0.64
N ASN A 49 0.02 -12.28 -1.22
CA ASN A 49 -0.59 -12.12 -2.55
C ASN A 49 0.25 -11.28 -3.52
N LEU A 50 1.48 -10.89 -3.14
CA LEU A 50 2.39 -10.17 -4.02
C LEU A 50 2.76 -11.01 -5.26
N SER A 51 2.80 -10.39 -6.43
CA SER A 51 3.29 -11.02 -7.67
C SER A 51 4.79 -11.28 -7.60
N GLN A 52 5.28 -12.14 -8.48
CA GLN A 52 6.71 -12.34 -8.66
C GLN A 52 7.41 -11.02 -9.06
N GLU A 53 6.78 -10.22 -9.93
CA GLU A 53 7.27 -8.88 -10.32
C GLU A 53 7.39 -7.93 -9.12
N ALA A 54 6.43 -7.94 -8.19
CA ALA A 54 6.53 -7.14 -6.97
C ALA A 54 7.65 -7.62 -6.04
N LYS A 55 7.89 -8.94 -5.98
CA LYS A 55 9.01 -9.52 -5.23
C LYS A 55 10.37 -9.18 -5.84
N ASP A 56 10.42 -9.08 -7.17
CA ASP A 56 11.65 -8.83 -7.94
C ASP A 56 11.93 -7.33 -8.17
N TYR A 57 11.04 -6.44 -7.75
CA TYR A 57 11.20 -4.97 -7.90
C TYR A 57 12.47 -4.43 -7.23
N GLY A 58 13.04 -5.18 -6.29
CA GLY A 58 14.24 -4.81 -5.55
C GLY A 58 13.95 -3.93 -4.34
N SER A 59 15.01 -3.49 -3.66
CA SER A 59 14.88 -2.68 -2.45
C SER A 59 14.49 -1.24 -2.79
N LEU A 60 13.47 -0.72 -2.11
CA LEU A 60 13.15 0.71 -2.15
C LEU A 60 14.32 1.51 -1.55
N VAL A 61 14.65 2.65 -2.16
CA VAL A 61 15.65 3.58 -1.63
C VAL A 61 15.17 4.10 -0.28
N GLY A 62 15.85 3.68 0.78
CA GLY A 62 15.51 3.94 2.16
C GLY A 62 16.57 4.77 2.87
N LEU A 63 16.13 5.72 3.70
CA LEU A 63 16.97 6.49 4.61
C LEU A 63 16.27 6.58 5.97
N LEU A 64 17.02 6.53 7.06
CA LEU A 64 16.46 6.65 8.41
C LEU A 64 15.76 7.99 8.64
N CYS A 65 14.74 7.99 9.51
CA CYS A 65 14.08 9.20 10.00
C CYS A 65 15.06 10.06 10.80
N ASN A 66 15.07 11.37 10.55
CA ASN A 66 15.73 12.32 11.42
C ASN A 66 14.81 12.71 12.60
N GLN A 67 15.38 13.41 13.59
CA GLN A 67 14.64 13.75 14.81
C GLN A 67 13.43 14.67 14.58
N ASP A 68 13.51 15.60 13.63
CA ASP A 68 12.39 16.50 13.32
C ASP A 68 11.25 15.72 12.64
N GLU A 69 11.58 14.77 11.76
CA GLU A 69 10.61 13.89 11.11
C GLU A 69 9.92 12.98 12.11
N VAL A 70 10.66 12.40 13.05
CA VAL A 70 10.09 11.60 14.15
C VAL A 70 9.07 12.41 14.95
N LYS A 71 9.42 13.65 15.32
CA LYS A 71 8.49 14.53 16.07
C LYS A 71 7.22 14.82 15.28
N LEU A 72 7.35 15.12 13.99
CA LEU A 72 6.21 15.35 13.11
C LEU A 72 5.33 14.10 12.97
N LEU A 73 5.94 12.95 12.67
CA LEU A 73 5.23 11.69 12.51
C LEU A 73 4.51 11.27 13.80
N ASN A 74 5.12 11.46 14.97
CA ASN A 74 4.47 11.20 16.25
C ASN A 74 3.32 12.17 16.54
N ALA A 75 3.47 13.45 16.22
CA ALA A 75 2.38 14.42 16.36
C ALA A 75 1.17 14.04 15.49
N ILE A 76 1.42 13.55 14.28
CA ILE A 76 0.39 12.98 13.39
C ILE A 76 -0.17 11.69 14.01
N ASN A 77 0.69 10.79 14.48
CA ASN A 77 0.27 9.48 14.99
C ASN A 77 -0.70 9.59 16.17
N LEU A 78 -0.60 10.63 17.01
CA LEU A 78 -1.54 10.87 18.11
C LEU A 78 -3.01 10.83 17.66
N THR A 79 -3.32 11.31 16.45
CA THR A 79 -4.67 11.31 15.89
C THR A 79 -4.97 10.05 15.06
N PHE A 80 -3.96 9.42 14.48
CA PHE A 80 -4.11 8.35 13.49
C PHE A 80 -3.52 6.99 13.93
N LYS A 81 -3.39 6.74 15.24
CA LYS A 81 -2.82 5.48 15.79
C LYS A 81 -3.44 4.21 15.21
N ASN A 82 -4.75 4.24 14.96
CA ASN A 82 -5.46 3.09 14.39
C ASN A 82 -5.08 2.79 12.93
N LEU A 83 -4.48 3.75 12.23
CA LEU A 83 -4.05 3.62 10.83
C LEU A 83 -2.54 3.38 10.71
N PHE A 84 -1.72 4.00 11.56
CA PHE A 84 -0.26 3.97 11.43
C PHE A 84 0.45 3.16 12.53
N GLY A 85 -0.31 2.48 13.39
CA GLY A 85 0.18 1.69 14.50
C GLY A 85 0.19 2.42 15.83
N HIS A 86 0.09 1.64 16.92
CA HIS A 86 0.04 2.17 18.28
C HIS A 86 1.40 2.62 18.83
N GLU A 87 2.48 2.15 18.23
CA GLU A 87 3.85 2.48 18.63
C GLU A 87 4.30 3.84 18.10
N GLU A 88 5.14 4.51 18.89
CA GLU A 88 5.76 5.76 18.45
C GLU A 88 6.77 5.51 17.32
N PHE A 89 6.84 6.46 16.40
CA PHE A 89 7.93 6.56 15.44
C PHE A 89 9.22 6.90 16.18
N ASN A 90 10.34 6.42 15.67
CA ASN A 90 11.69 6.63 16.18
C ASN A 90 12.69 6.77 15.03
N GLN A 91 13.96 7.04 15.35
CA GLN A 91 14.99 7.31 14.34
C GLN A 91 15.41 6.08 13.53
N TYR A 92 15.02 4.88 13.96
CA TYR A 92 15.25 3.64 13.22
C TYR A 92 14.13 3.33 12.22
N ASP A 93 13.02 4.07 12.26
CA ASP A 93 12.04 4.00 11.18
C ASP A 93 12.66 4.48 9.87
N MET A 94 12.35 3.77 8.80
CA MET A 94 12.87 4.06 7.48
C MET A 94 11.91 4.96 6.71
N MET A 95 12.45 5.96 6.05
CA MET A 95 11.76 6.74 5.03
C MET A 95 12.12 6.18 3.65
N VAL A 96 11.13 6.00 2.80
CA VAL A 96 11.32 5.63 1.40
C VAL A 96 10.92 6.78 0.50
N ARG A 97 11.60 6.92 -0.64
CA ARG A 97 11.24 7.91 -1.65
C ARG A 97 9.83 7.66 -2.16
N PHE A 98 9.00 8.71 -2.14
CA PHE A 98 7.57 8.58 -2.44
C PHE A 98 7.30 8.20 -3.90
N ASP A 99 8.08 8.72 -4.84
CA ASP A 99 7.99 8.36 -6.26
C ASP A 99 8.32 6.89 -6.52
N LYS A 100 9.38 6.37 -5.87
CA LYS A 100 9.75 4.96 -5.94
C LYS A 100 8.74 4.04 -5.28
N PHE A 101 8.18 4.48 -4.16
CA PHE A 101 7.04 3.80 -3.57
C PHE A 101 5.83 3.76 -4.52
N LEU A 102 5.50 4.85 -5.21
CA LEU A 102 4.39 4.86 -6.17
C LEU A 102 4.62 3.91 -7.35
N GLU A 103 5.84 3.84 -7.89
CA GLU A 103 6.21 2.87 -8.94
C GLU A 103 5.98 1.43 -8.46
N PHE A 104 6.52 1.05 -7.29
CA PHE A 104 6.29 -0.25 -6.67
C PHE A 104 4.80 -0.51 -6.45
N TYR A 105 4.07 0.49 -5.97
CA TYR A 105 2.66 0.38 -5.66
C TYR A 105 1.79 0.06 -6.89
N GLN A 106 2.13 0.59 -8.07
CA GLN A 106 1.41 0.25 -9.31
C GLN A 106 1.54 -1.23 -9.69
N ILE A 107 2.68 -1.85 -9.41
CA ILE A 107 2.92 -3.27 -9.68
C ILE A 107 2.05 -4.14 -8.75
N VAL A 108 2.03 -3.79 -7.45
CA VAL A 108 1.17 -4.44 -6.45
C VAL A 108 -0.30 -4.33 -6.85
N LYS A 109 -0.75 -3.13 -7.24
CA LYS A 109 -2.13 -2.86 -7.65
C LYS A 109 -2.57 -3.66 -8.88
N THR A 110 -1.71 -3.75 -9.89
CA THR A 110 -2.00 -4.51 -11.12
C THR A 110 -2.23 -5.99 -10.82
N THR A 111 -1.43 -6.53 -9.90
CA THR A 111 -1.55 -7.92 -9.45
C THR A 111 -2.89 -8.20 -8.77
N ILE A 112 -3.33 -7.30 -7.88
CA ILE A 112 -4.59 -7.43 -7.14
C ILE A 112 -5.79 -7.37 -8.11
N ARG A 113 -5.79 -6.41 -9.05
CA ARG A 113 -6.86 -6.26 -10.04
C ARG A 113 -7.06 -7.52 -10.88
N LEU A 114 -5.98 -8.07 -11.44
CA LEU A 114 -6.03 -9.29 -12.26
C LEU A 114 -6.65 -10.47 -11.51
N ARG A 115 -6.38 -10.62 -10.22
CA ARG A 115 -6.96 -11.71 -9.41
C ARG A 115 -8.45 -11.51 -9.17
N THR A 116 -8.88 -10.30 -8.78
CA THR A 116 -10.30 -10.01 -8.54
C THR A 116 -11.15 -10.25 -9.79
N THR A 117 -10.68 -9.87 -10.98
CA THR A 117 -11.39 -10.13 -12.24
C THR A 117 -11.41 -11.60 -12.65
N THR A 118 -10.35 -12.35 -12.33
CA THR A 118 -10.29 -13.79 -12.65
C THR A 118 -11.26 -14.59 -11.77
N THR A 119 -11.31 -14.31 -10.46
CA THR A 119 -12.24 -14.99 -9.54
C THR A 119 -13.70 -14.78 -9.93
N THR A 120 -14.09 -13.58 -10.35
CA THR A 120 -15.46 -13.32 -10.83
C THR A 120 -15.79 -14.16 -12.06
N ASN A 121 -14.88 -14.26 -13.03
CA ASN A 121 -15.12 -15.02 -14.26
C ASN A 121 -15.17 -16.56 -14.04
N THR A 122 -14.35 -17.09 -13.11
CA THR A 122 -14.37 -18.52 -12.77
C THR A 122 -15.68 -18.92 -12.05
N ILE A 123 -16.20 -18.07 -11.16
CA ILE A 123 -17.48 -18.34 -10.47
C ILE A 123 -18.66 -18.31 -11.47
N THR A 124 -18.61 -17.46 -12.51
CA THR A 124 -19.67 -17.44 -13.54
C THR A 124 -19.64 -18.66 -14.46
N HIS A 125 -18.46 -19.22 -14.77
CA HIS A 125 -18.36 -20.41 -15.63
C HIS A 125 -18.72 -21.73 -14.92
N SER A 126 -18.57 -21.82 -13.60
CA SER A 126 -18.95 -23.02 -12.84
C SER A 126 -20.46 -23.22 -12.70
N ASN A 127 -21.29 -22.21 -13.02
CA ASN A 127 -22.75 -22.28 -12.93
C ASN A 127 -23.45 -22.54 -14.27
N GLN A 128 -22.73 -22.82 -15.36
CA GLN A 128 -23.33 -23.14 -16.68
C GLN A 128 -23.20 -24.60 -17.11
N VAL A 129 -22.64 -25.50 -16.28
CA VAL A 129 -22.60 -26.94 -16.57
C VAL A 129 -23.49 -27.68 -15.58
N ASN A 130 -24.81 -27.57 -15.71
CA ASN A 130 -25.79 -28.54 -15.16
C ASN A 130 -27.24 -28.27 -15.61
N GLN A 131 -27.50 -28.14 -16.92
CA GLN A 131 -28.89 -28.09 -17.42
C GLN A 131 -29.20 -28.91 -18.69
N ASN A 132 -28.36 -29.86 -19.13
CA ASN A 132 -28.66 -30.62 -20.37
C ASN A 132 -28.80 -32.15 -20.29
N ASP A 133 -28.75 -32.80 -19.12
CA ASP A 133 -28.88 -34.27 -19.03
C ASP A 133 -30.22 -34.74 -18.40
N ALA A 134 -31.34 -34.13 -18.79
CA ALA A 134 -32.66 -34.59 -18.33
C ALA A 134 -33.77 -34.48 -19.38
N ILE A 135 -33.50 -34.76 -20.67
CA ILE A 135 -34.56 -35.06 -21.64
C ILE A 135 -34.08 -36.08 -22.67
N GLN A 136 -33.92 -37.35 -22.28
CA GLN A 136 -34.17 -38.50 -23.17
C GLN A 136 -34.48 -39.73 -22.32
N ASN A 137 -35.76 -40.08 -22.24
CA ASN A 137 -36.27 -41.45 -22.22
C ASN A 137 -37.78 -41.38 -22.44
N GLN A 138 -38.16 -41.44 -23.71
CA GLN A 138 -39.43 -42.03 -24.15
C GLN A 138 -39.27 -43.55 -24.16
#